data_AF-A0A925H8N3-F1
#
_entry.id   AF-A0A925H8N3-F1
#
_cell.length_a   1.000
_cell.length_b   1.000
_cell.length_c   1.000
_cell.angle_alpha   90.00
_cell.angle_beta   90.00
_cell.angle_gamma   90.00
#
_symmetry.space_group_name_H-M   'P 1'
#
loop_
_entity.id
_entity.type
_entity.pdbx_description
1 polymer ?
#
loop_
_entity_poly.entity_id
_entity_poly.type
_entity_poly.pdbx_seq_one_letter_code
_entity_poly.pdbx_strand_id
1 'polypeptide(L)'
;MAPAPARQPAKPAPPPERPAAPPPAPEAEQTADLDAQILKAAEELGYDAAKVRKWVNQKFEVTGGLESLTPHDKREVLKIFREQAHTAKAARK
;
A
#
# COMPACT_ATOMS: atom_id res chain seq x y z
N MET A 1 -27.41 -65.29 -10.14
CA MET A 1 -27.96 -64.07 -9.51
C MET A 1 -26.89 -62.98 -9.58
N ALA A 2 -27.31 -61.77 -9.95
CA ALA A 2 -26.61 -60.56 -10.46
C ALA A 2 -25.49 -59.93 -9.55
N PRO A 3 -24.86 -58.76 -9.89
CA PRO A 3 -24.26 -58.24 -11.14
C PRO A 3 -22.81 -57.64 -10.95
N ALA A 4 -22.15 -57.20 -12.05
CA ALA A 4 -20.91 -56.39 -12.12
C ALA A 4 -21.11 -54.92 -11.60
N PRO A 5 -20.10 -54.00 -11.43
CA PRO A 5 -19.09 -53.53 -12.42
C PRO A 5 -17.66 -53.26 -11.84
N ALA A 6 -16.55 -53.38 -12.57
CA ALA A 6 -15.99 -52.54 -13.64
C ALA A 6 -15.56 -51.10 -13.24
N ARG A 7 -14.23 -50.90 -13.21
CA ARG A 7 -13.44 -49.70 -13.59
C ARG A 7 -13.99 -48.31 -13.20
N GLN A 8 -13.29 -47.63 -12.29
CA GLN A 8 -13.15 -46.17 -12.34
C GLN A 8 -11.71 -45.78 -12.72
N PRO A 9 -11.51 -45.03 -13.81
CA PRO A 9 -10.25 -44.38 -14.13
C PRO A 9 -10.17 -42.97 -13.51
N ALA A 10 -8.96 -42.59 -13.10
CA ALA A 10 -8.45 -41.22 -12.93
C ALA A 10 -9.26 -40.20 -12.09
N LYS A 11 -8.79 -39.95 -10.86
CA LYS A 11 -8.67 -38.56 -10.38
C LYS A 11 -7.23 -38.13 -10.66
N PRO A 12 -6.98 -37.07 -11.46
CA PRO A 12 -5.67 -36.46 -11.49
C PRO A 12 -5.37 -35.93 -10.08
N ALA A 13 -4.16 -36.21 -9.59
CA ALA A 13 -3.62 -35.53 -8.42
C ALA A 13 -3.71 -34.01 -8.68
N PRO A 14 -4.19 -33.19 -7.73
CA PRO A 14 -4.04 -31.76 -7.85
C PRO A 14 -2.53 -31.46 -7.98
N PRO A 15 -2.11 -30.59 -8.91
CA PRO A 15 -0.70 -30.21 -8.98
C PRO A 15 -0.28 -29.59 -7.65
N PRO A 16 0.98 -29.79 -7.21
CA PRO A 16 1.48 -29.12 -6.01
C PRO A 16 1.31 -27.63 -6.20
N GLU A 17 0.56 -27.03 -5.28
CA GLU A 17 0.35 -25.60 -5.19
C GLU A 17 1.71 -24.92 -5.30
N ARG A 18 1.91 -24.17 -6.38
CA ARG A 18 2.92 -23.11 -6.40
C ARG A 18 2.65 -22.27 -5.15
N PRO A 19 3.67 -21.80 -4.40
CA PRO A 19 3.43 -20.93 -3.27
C PRO A 19 2.55 -19.78 -3.74
N ALA A 20 1.28 -19.79 -3.31
CA ALA A 20 0.40 -18.67 -3.52
C ALA A 20 1.12 -17.48 -2.88
N ALA A 21 1.38 -16.45 -3.67
CA ALA A 21 1.79 -15.16 -3.11
C ALA A 21 0.83 -14.86 -1.95
N PRO A 22 1.36 -14.49 -0.76
CA PRO A 22 0.49 -14.25 0.39
C PRO A 22 -0.61 -13.27 -0.03
N PRO A 23 -1.87 -13.47 0.43
CA PRO A 23 -2.93 -12.52 0.16
C PRO A 23 -2.42 -11.13 0.59
N PRO A 24 -2.72 -10.05 -0.16
CA PRO A 24 -2.34 -8.72 0.30
C PRO A 24 -2.93 -8.57 1.71
N ALA A 25 -2.05 -8.41 2.69
CA ALA A 25 -2.49 -8.07 4.02
C ALA A 25 -3.36 -6.81 3.89
N PRO A 26 -4.53 -6.73 4.54
CA PRO A 26 -5.37 -5.53 4.47
C PRO A 26 -4.62 -4.24 4.88
N GLU A 27 -3.49 -4.38 5.58
CA GLU A 27 -2.55 -3.32 5.91
C GLU A 27 -1.80 -2.75 4.69
N ALA A 28 -1.53 -3.55 3.65
CA ALA A 28 -0.87 -3.11 2.41
C ALA A 28 -1.81 -2.24 1.56
N GLU A 29 -3.09 -2.60 1.47
CA GLU A 29 -4.11 -1.79 0.78
C GLU A 29 -4.36 -0.46 1.50
N GLN A 30 -4.41 -0.47 2.84
CA GLN A 30 -4.57 0.75 3.63
C GLN A 30 -3.37 1.69 3.51
N THR A 31 -2.16 1.14 3.40
CA THR A 31 -0.94 1.95 3.26
C THR A 31 -0.85 2.57 1.87
N ALA A 32 -1.17 1.83 0.81
CA ALA A 32 -1.21 2.34 -0.56
C ALA A 32 -2.20 3.51 -0.72
N ASP A 33 -3.36 3.45 -0.05
CA ASP A 33 -4.32 4.56 -0.03
C ASP A 33 -3.74 5.81 0.66
N LEU A 34 -3.06 5.63 1.80
CA LEU A 34 -2.39 6.73 2.50
C LEU A 34 -1.28 7.35 1.65
N ASP A 35 -0.47 6.56 0.95
CA ASP A 35 0.59 7.06 0.06
C ASP A 35 0.01 7.94 -1.04
N ALA A 36 -1.07 7.48 -1.70
CA ALA A 36 -1.75 8.25 -2.73
C ALA A 36 -2.34 9.56 -2.18
N GLN A 37 -2.93 9.54 -0.99
CA GLN A 37 -3.45 10.74 -0.34
C GLN A 37 -2.33 11.72 0.03
N ILE A 38 -1.18 11.23 0.51
CA ILE A 38 -0.02 12.06 0.85
C ILE A 38 0.52 12.74 -0.41
N LEU A 39 0.71 11.98 -1.48
CA LEU A 39 1.19 12.50 -2.76
C LEU A 39 0.23 13.57 -3.29
N LYS A 40 -1.09 13.33 -3.25
CA LYS A 40 -2.08 14.30 -3.68
C LYS A 40 -2.04 15.61 -2.87
N ALA A 41 -1.95 15.52 -1.54
CA ALA A 41 -1.84 16.70 -0.68
C ALA A 41 -0.51 17.45 -0.89
N ALA A 42 0.56 16.71 -1.14
CA ALA A 42 1.87 17.27 -1.48
C ALA A 42 1.87 17.96 -2.84
N GLU A 43 1.20 17.39 -3.86
CA GLU A 43 1.02 18.01 -5.17
C GLU A 43 0.27 19.34 -5.08
N GLU A 44 -0.75 19.46 -4.23
CA GLU A 44 -1.44 20.74 -3.98
C GLU A 44 -0.50 21.83 -3.43
N LEU A 45 0.59 21.44 -2.78
CA LEU A 45 1.64 22.32 -2.29
C LEU A 45 2.79 22.54 -3.29
N GLY A 46 2.78 21.86 -4.44
CA GLY A 46 3.89 21.86 -5.40
C GLY A 46 5.09 20.99 -4.97
N TYR A 47 4.83 19.94 -4.19
CA TYR A 47 5.80 18.92 -3.81
C TYR A 47 5.59 17.66 -4.67
N ASP A 48 6.55 17.35 -5.52
CA ASP A 48 6.64 16.07 -6.23
C ASP A 48 6.98 14.89 -5.29
N ALA A 49 6.71 13.66 -5.75
CA ALA A 49 7.05 12.43 -5.03
C ALA A 49 8.51 12.38 -4.55
N ALA A 50 9.46 12.91 -5.32
CA ALA A 50 10.87 12.99 -4.91
C ALA A 50 11.11 13.95 -3.73
N LYS A 51 10.41 15.09 -3.72
CA LYS A 51 10.46 16.06 -2.61
C LYS A 51 9.80 15.48 -1.36
N VAL A 52 8.64 14.82 -1.52
CA VAL A 52 7.96 14.13 -0.42
C VAL A 52 8.88 13.06 0.17
N ARG A 53 9.46 12.20 -0.67
CA ARG A 53 10.42 11.18 -0.23
C ARG A 53 11.61 11.78 0.52
N LYS A 54 12.22 12.85 0.01
CA LYS A 54 13.35 13.52 0.68
C LYS A 54 12.93 14.14 2.02
N TRP A 55 11.76 14.76 2.06
CA TRP A 55 11.22 15.34 3.29
C TRP A 55 10.92 14.28 4.34
N VAL A 56 10.27 13.17 3.95
CA VAL A 56 9.99 12.02 4.81
C VAL A 56 11.29 11.41 5.34
N ASN A 57 12.26 11.18 4.46
CA ASN A 57 13.58 10.67 4.84
C ASN A 57 14.26 11.56 5.89
N GLN A 58 14.19 12.88 5.73
CA GLN A 58 14.77 13.82 6.69
C GLN A 58 13.96 13.89 8.00
N LYS A 59 12.63 13.85 7.91
CA LYS A 59 11.74 14.07 9.06
C LYS A 59 11.65 12.86 9.98
N PHE A 60 11.68 11.65 9.42
CA PHE A 60 11.56 10.37 10.13
C PHE A 60 12.88 9.60 10.17
N GLU A 61 13.98 10.19 9.67
CA GLU A 61 15.32 9.58 9.61
C GLU A 61 15.33 8.21 8.90
N VAL A 62 14.47 8.05 7.89
CA VAL A 62 14.35 6.82 7.07
C VAL A 62 15.04 6.98 5.72
N THR A 63 15.32 5.86 5.04
CA THR A 63 16.01 5.86 3.74
C THR A 63 15.09 5.55 2.55
N GLY A 64 13.99 4.82 2.77
CA GLY A 64 13.05 4.41 1.71
C GLY A 64 11.83 5.31 1.52
N GLY A 65 11.72 6.43 2.23
CA GLY A 65 10.59 7.35 2.10
C GLY A 65 9.32 6.79 2.71
N LEU A 66 8.20 7.03 2.03
CA LEU A 66 6.89 6.57 2.47
C LEU A 66 6.82 5.05 2.63
N GLU A 67 7.50 4.28 1.78
CA GLU A 67 7.50 2.81 1.86
C GLU A 67 8.16 2.27 3.14
N SER A 68 9.06 3.05 3.76
CA SER A 68 9.70 2.70 5.04
C SER A 68 8.91 3.14 6.26
N LEU A 69 7.82 3.90 6.07
CA LEU A 69 7.01 4.39 7.17
C LEU A 69 5.99 3.35 7.63
N THR A 70 5.72 3.35 8.94
CA THR A 70 4.58 2.61 9.48
C THR A 70 3.27 3.27 9.04
N PRO A 71 2.13 2.55 9.07
CA PRO A 71 0.82 3.14 8.79
C PRO A 71 0.50 4.33 9.71
N HIS A 72 1.04 4.33 10.94
CA HIS A 72 0.89 5.43 11.87
C HIS A 72 1.66 6.67 11.38
N ASP A 73 2.93 6.51 11.01
CA ASP A 73 3.74 7.61 10.47
C ASP A 73 3.16 8.19 9.18
N LYS A 74 2.66 7.34 8.27
CA LYS A 74 1.98 7.80 7.04
C LYS A 74 0.78 8.70 7.34
N ARG A 75 -0.01 8.38 8.37
CA ARG A 75 -1.14 9.23 8.80
C ARG A 75 -0.66 10.59 9.31
N GLU A 76 0.44 10.61 10.07
CA GLU A 76 1.06 11.87 10.53
C GLU A 76 1.61 12.68 9.35
N VAL A 77 2.27 12.05 8.38
CA VAL A 77 2.73 12.70 7.14
C VAL A 77 1.55 13.31 6.38
N LEU A 78 0.48 12.56 6.17
CA LEU A 78 -0.73 13.03 5.50
C LEU A 78 -1.31 14.25 6.22
N LYS A 79 -1.39 14.20 7.55
CA LYS A 79 -1.87 15.31 8.36
C LYS A 79 -1.01 16.55 8.17
N ILE A 80 0.32 16.43 8.23
CA ILE A 80 1.24 17.55 8.03
C ILE A 80 1.09 18.16 6.63
N PHE A 81 1.04 17.34 5.57
CA PHE A 81 0.83 17.86 4.21
C PHE A 81 -0.53 18.53 4.05
N ARG A 82 -1.60 17.98 4.64
CA ARG A 82 -2.93 18.63 4.63
C ARG A 82 -2.94 19.95 5.39
N GLU A 83 -2.31 20.02 6.57
CA GLU A 83 -2.23 21.25 7.37
C GLU A 83 -1.39 22.32 6.66
N GLN A 84 -0.27 21.92 6.06
CA GLN A 84 0.55 22.79 5.22
C GLN A 84 -0.25 23.30 4.02
N ALA A 85 -0.97 22.43 3.31
CA ALA A 85 -1.81 22.79 2.16
C ALA A 85 -2.89 23.79 2.56
N HIS A 86 -3.53 23.55 3.70
CA HIS A 86 -4.55 24.45 4.25
C HIS A 86 -3.96 25.82 4.64
N THR A 87 -2.79 25.83 5.27
CA THR A 87 -2.08 27.06 5.68
C THR A 87 -1.60 27.86 4.48
N ALA A 88 -1.00 27.19 3.48
CA ALA A 88 -0.55 27.81 2.25
C ALA A 88 -1.70 28.42 1.44
N LYS A 89 -2.87 27.76 1.46
CA LYS A 89 -4.09 28.26 0.82
C LYS A 89 -4.72 29.42 1.62
N ALA A 90 -4.64 29.39 2.94
CA ALA A 90 -5.09 30.48 3.81
C ALA A 90 -4.20 31.73 3.72
N ALA A 91 -2.89 31.58 3.55
CA ALA A 91 -1.94 32.69 3.40
C ALA A 91 -1.98 33.37 2.03
N ARG A 92 -2.66 32.78 1.04
CA ARG A 92 -2.85 33.32 -0.31
C ARG A 92 -4.09 34.22 -0.46
N LYS A 93 -4.74 34.57 0.65
CA LYS A 93 -6.00 35.33 0.71
C LYS A 93 -5.79 36.63 1.48
#